data_AF-K1TCD8-F1
#
_entry.id   AF-K1TCD8-F1
#
_cell.length_a   1.000
_cell.length_b   1.000
_cell.length_c   1.000
_cell.angle_alpha   90.00
_cell.angle_beta   90.00
_cell.angle_gamma   90.00
#
_symmetry.space_group_name_H-M   'P 1'
#
loop_
_entity.id
_entity.type
_entity.pdbx_description
1 polymer ?
#
loop_
_entity_poly.entity_id
_entity_poly.type
_entity_poly.pdbx_seq_one_letter_code
_entity_poly.pdbx_strand_id
1 'polypeptide(L)'
;LEEGVICPGLDVLYQTMDDLAIAAQDQSTLLCENFLRGMNEFKLKDLINAEAFAAPNWGGDLASLREDLDPLVQQGYAVTLFAGTPKGAAALTRDLADKGYAVSMSRDVRPAKGLVQVLPGHLTAGCTFPFARVAVISSRRHGLDDEAAENKKRKKNKNALSSLSDIKPGDYV
;
A
#
# COMPACT_ATOMS: atom_id res chain seq x y z
N LEU A 1 28.72 8.66 44.71
CA LEU A 1 27.84 8.65 43.52
C LEU A 1 26.47 8.98 44.06
N GLU A 2 26.00 10.23 43.84
CA GLU A 2 24.65 10.64 44.22
C GLU A 2 23.64 9.85 43.39
N GLU A 3 22.64 9.26 44.04
CA GLU A 3 21.52 8.58 43.38
C GLU A 3 20.74 9.60 42.56
N GLY A 4 20.96 9.59 41.24
CA GLY A 4 20.13 10.33 40.31
C GLY A 4 18.70 9.76 40.34
N VAL A 5 17.73 10.60 40.65
CA VAL A 5 16.31 10.25 40.60
C VAL A 5 15.94 10.00 39.13
N ILE A 6 15.76 8.74 38.75
CA ILE A 6 15.19 8.37 37.45
C ILE A 6 13.70 8.71 37.46
N CYS A 7 13.21 9.37 36.42
CA CYS A 7 11.78 9.61 36.24
C CYS A 7 11.04 8.26 36.12
N PRO A 8 9.95 8.02 36.87
CA PRO A 8 9.18 6.78 36.77
C PRO A 8 8.80 6.45 35.32
N GLY A 9 9.10 5.23 34.87
CA GLY A 9 8.86 4.75 33.51
C GLY A 9 10.01 4.96 32.51
N LEU A 10 11.13 5.57 32.92
CA LEU A 10 12.38 5.66 32.14
C LEU A 10 13.48 4.74 32.69
N ASP A 11 13.09 3.66 33.35
CA ASP A 11 13.96 2.63 33.94
C ASP A 11 14.29 1.48 32.98
N VAL A 12 13.66 1.44 31.79
CA VAL A 12 13.81 0.36 30.81
C VAL A 12 14.21 0.90 29.43
N LEU A 13 15.24 0.32 28.82
CA LEU A 13 15.75 0.73 27.51
C LEU A 13 14.96 0.14 26.32
N TYR A 14 14.49 -1.10 26.45
CA TYR A 14 13.68 -1.81 25.44
C TYR A 14 12.61 -2.65 26.11
N GLN A 15 11.44 -2.72 25.48
CA GLN A 15 10.36 -3.62 25.86
C GLN A 15 10.45 -4.94 25.08
N THR A 16 10.04 -6.01 25.73
CA THR A 16 9.94 -7.35 25.15
C THR A 16 8.62 -7.54 24.40
N MET A 17 8.46 -8.67 23.69
CA MET A 17 7.16 -9.04 23.11
C MET A 17 6.09 -9.27 24.17
N ASP A 18 6.46 -9.78 25.35
CA ASP A 18 5.52 -9.99 26.45
C ASP A 18 5.01 -8.65 26.99
N ASP A 19 5.91 -7.66 27.13
CA ASP A 19 5.53 -6.30 27.53
C ASP A 19 4.55 -5.68 26.53
N LEU A 20 4.81 -5.84 25.22
CA LEU A 20 3.91 -5.39 24.16
C LEU A 20 2.56 -6.13 24.22
N ALA A 21 2.57 -7.44 24.41
CA ALA A 21 1.36 -8.25 24.50
C ALA A 21 0.49 -7.89 25.71
N ILE A 22 1.11 -7.57 26.85
CA ILE A 22 0.42 -7.08 28.04
C ILE A 22 -0.19 -5.71 27.75
N ALA A 23 0.61 -4.76 27.27
CA ALA A 23 0.15 -3.40 26.98
C ALA A 23 -0.98 -3.38 25.92
N ALA A 24 -0.89 -4.25 24.90
CA ALA A 24 -1.91 -4.36 23.87
C ALA A 24 -3.26 -4.91 24.39
N GLN A 25 -3.24 -5.70 25.46
CA GLN A 25 -4.47 -6.26 26.08
C GLN A 25 -5.24 -5.21 26.89
N ASP A 26 -4.58 -4.16 27.36
CA ASP A 26 -5.23 -3.05 28.05
C ASP A 26 -5.90 -2.06 27.08
N GLN A 27 -5.75 -2.27 25.77
CA GLN A 27 -6.25 -1.39 24.72
C GLN A 27 -7.18 -2.11 23.74
N SER A 28 -8.00 -1.34 23.03
CA SER A 28 -8.75 -1.86 21.89
C SER A 28 -7.79 -2.03 20.70
N THR A 29 -7.29 -3.25 20.51
CA THR A 29 -6.23 -3.57 19.54
C THR A 29 -6.79 -4.35 18.35
N LEU A 30 -6.42 -3.93 17.13
CA LEU A 30 -6.66 -4.67 15.89
C LEU A 30 -5.33 -5.22 15.36
N LEU A 31 -5.27 -6.53 15.16
CA LEU A 31 -4.11 -7.21 14.55
C LEU A 31 -4.47 -7.59 13.12
N CYS A 32 -3.79 -6.96 12.15
CA CYS A 32 -4.04 -7.16 10.73
C CYS A 32 -3.00 -8.11 10.13
N GLU A 33 -3.45 -9.28 9.70
CA GLU A 33 -2.62 -10.32 9.09
C GLU A 33 -3.18 -10.74 7.73
N ASN A 34 -2.29 -11.19 6.85
CA ASN A 34 -2.70 -11.65 5.51
C ASN A 34 -3.39 -13.03 5.53
N PHE A 35 -3.15 -13.80 6.59
CA PHE A 35 -3.72 -15.13 6.77
C PHE A 35 -4.45 -15.21 8.10
N LEU A 36 -5.63 -15.82 8.09
CA LEU A 36 -6.39 -16.08 9.30
C LEU A 36 -5.66 -17.15 10.11
N ARG A 37 -4.96 -16.75 11.17
CA ARG A 37 -4.24 -17.64 12.07
C ARG A 37 -4.41 -17.19 13.51
N GLY A 38 -4.38 -18.15 14.43
CA GLY A 38 -4.19 -17.85 15.85
C GLY A 38 -2.80 -17.24 16.08
N MET A 39 -2.68 -16.44 17.14
CA MET A 39 -1.41 -15.90 17.61
C MET A 39 -1.19 -16.41 19.04
N ASN A 40 0.04 -16.79 19.36
CA ASN A 40 0.37 -17.31 20.69
C ASN A 40 0.66 -16.17 21.66
N GLU A 41 1.22 -15.09 21.14
CA GLU A 41 1.68 -13.91 21.86
C GLU A 41 0.50 -13.05 22.33
N PHE A 42 -0.58 -13.00 21.54
CA PHE A 42 -1.74 -12.18 21.83
C PHE A 42 -2.97 -13.05 22.09
N LYS A 43 -3.65 -12.78 23.20
CA LYS A 43 -4.97 -13.36 23.47
C LYS A 43 -6.01 -12.71 22.56
N LEU A 44 -6.39 -13.41 21.49
CA LEU A 44 -7.38 -12.93 20.53
C LEU A 44 -8.80 -13.08 21.09
N LYS A 45 -9.61 -12.02 20.97
CA LYS A 45 -11.05 -12.06 21.29
C LYS A 45 -11.86 -12.69 20.18
N ASP A 46 -11.51 -12.37 18.93
CA ASP A 46 -12.20 -12.82 17.74
C ASP A 46 -11.21 -12.92 16.58
N LEU A 47 -11.49 -13.82 15.63
CA LEU A 47 -10.73 -13.98 14.39
C LEU A 47 -11.66 -13.69 13.23
N ILE A 48 -11.54 -12.48 12.69
CA ILE A 48 -12.42 -11.99 11.63
C ILE A 48 -11.72 -12.18 10.28
N ASN A 49 -12.32 -12.99 9.40
CA ASN A 49 -11.89 -13.07 8.01
C ASN A 49 -12.40 -11.84 7.24
N ALA A 50 -11.47 -11.02 6.74
CA ALA A 50 -11.75 -9.84 5.94
C ALA A 50 -11.06 -9.98 4.58
N GLU A 51 -11.72 -10.69 3.66
CA GLU A 51 -11.13 -11.00 2.36
C GLU A 51 -10.84 -9.74 1.55
N ALA A 52 -9.59 -9.63 1.09
CA ALA A 52 -9.12 -8.56 0.24
C ALA A 52 -8.33 -9.15 -0.94
N PHE A 53 -8.61 -8.67 -2.14
CA PHE A 53 -7.92 -9.10 -3.35
C PHE A 53 -7.12 -7.93 -3.90
N ALA A 54 -5.81 -8.10 -4.04
CA ALA A 54 -4.95 -7.08 -4.64
C ALA A 54 -5.30 -6.89 -6.11
N ALA A 55 -5.25 -5.64 -6.58
CA ALA A 55 -5.43 -5.26 -7.97
C ALA A 55 -4.18 -4.50 -8.45
N PRO A 56 -3.78 -4.68 -9.72
CA PRO A 56 -2.65 -3.93 -10.27
C PRO A 56 -2.96 -2.43 -10.28
N ASN A 57 -1.90 -1.61 -10.29
CA ASN A 57 -2.06 -0.18 -10.47
C ASN A 57 -2.54 0.14 -11.89
N TRP A 58 -3.42 1.13 -12.00
CA TRP A 58 -3.89 1.65 -13.26
C TRP A 58 -2.80 2.50 -13.95
N GLY A 59 -2.67 2.32 -15.26
CA GLY A 59 -1.59 2.91 -16.08
C GLY A 59 -1.79 4.37 -16.49
N GLY A 60 -2.93 4.98 -16.21
CA GLY A 60 -3.20 6.40 -16.51
C GLY A 60 -4.06 6.66 -17.77
N ASP A 61 -4.39 5.62 -18.54
CA ASP A 61 -5.27 5.74 -19.71
C ASP A 61 -6.77 5.64 -19.33
N LEU A 62 -7.58 6.60 -19.78
CA LEU A 62 -9.00 6.67 -19.38
C LEU A 62 -9.83 5.50 -19.91
N ALA A 63 -9.52 4.95 -21.09
CA ALA A 63 -10.30 3.83 -21.64
C ALA A 63 -10.13 2.59 -20.77
N SER A 64 -8.88 2.22 -20.46
CA SER A 64 -8.57 1.11 -19.54
C SER A 64 -9.16 1.31 -18.14
N LEU A 65 -9.14 2.53 -17.59
CA LEU A 65 -9.77 2.81 -16.30
C LEU A 65 -11.26 2.47 -16.30
N ARG A 66 -11.95 2.75 -17.41
CA ARG A 66 -13.38 2.49 -17.52
C ARG A 66 -13.69 1.01 -17.62
N GLU A 67 -12.84 0.24 -18.30
CA GLU A 67 -12.96 -1.24 -18.31
C GLU A 67 -12.87 -1.82 -16.89
N ASP A 68 -12.07 -1.23 -16.02
CA ASP A 68 -11.98 -1.60 -14.60
C ASP A 68 -13.16 -1.05 -13.76
N LEU A 69 -13.57 0.20 -13.99
CA LEU A 69 -14.62 0.88 -13.20
C LEU A 69 -16.03 0.38 -13.50
N ASP A 70 -16.36 0.16 -14.78
CA ASP A 70 -17.71 -0.21 -15.22
C ASP A 70 -18.27 -1.44 -14.50
N PRO A 71 -17.57 -2.58 -14.43
CA PRO A 71 -18.07 -3.75 -13.71
C PRO A 71 -18.25 -3.48 -12.21
N LEU A 72 -17.34 -2.71 -11.59
CA LEU A 72 -17.41 -2.37 -10.17
C LEU A 72 -18.65 -1.52 -9.87
N VAL A 73 -18.86 -0.45 -10.65
CA VAL A 73 -20.01 0.46 -10.49
C VAL A 73 -21.32 -0.28 -10.75
N GLN A 74 -21.40 -1.11 -11.80
CA GLN A 74 -22.58 -1.92 -12.12
C GLN A 74 -22.93 -2.91 -10.99
N GLN A 75 -21.93 -3.50 -10.35
CA GLN A 75 -22.11 -4.39 -9.19
C GLN A 75 -22.42 -3.61 -7.89
N GLY A 76 -22.34 -2.28 -7.94
CA GLY A 76 -22.65 -1.40 -6.82
C GLY A 76 -21.51 -1.26 -5.82
N TYR A 77 -20.27 -1.38 -6.28
CA TYR A 77 -19.12 -1.06 -5.44
C TYR A 77 -19.04 0.45 -5.21
N ALA A 78 -18.58 0.84 -4.03
CA ALA A 78 -18.02 2.16 -3.79
C ALA A 78 -16.54 2.13 -4.17
N VAL A 79 -16.09 3.03 -5.02
CA VAL A 79 -14.73 3.04 -5.55
C VAL A 79 -13.98 4.26 -5.04
N THR A 80 -12.78 4.08 -4.50
CA THR A 80 -11.83 5.16 -4.26
C THR A 80 -10.68 5.06 -5.24
N LEU A 81 -10.42 6.13 -5.98
CA LEU A 81 -9.42 6.23 -7.04
C LEU A 81 -8.33 7.23 -6.64
N PHE A 82 -7.11 6.76 -6.43
CA PHE A 82 -5.95 7.60 -6.19
C PHE A 82 -5.29 7.99 -7.52
N ALA A 83 -5.26 9.29 -7.83
CA ALA A 83 -4.90 9.82 -9.14
C ALA A 83 -3.65 10.73 -9.13
N GLY A 84 -2.71 10.46 -8.23
CA GLY A 84 -1.43 11.16 -8.14
C GLY A 84 -1.55 12.61 -7.69
N THR A 85 -1.31 13.57 -8.56
CA THR A 85 -1.31 14.99 -8.15
C THR A 85 -2.73 15.54 -7.95
N PRO A 86 -2.93 16.58 -7.13
CA PRO A 86 -4.22 17.27 -7.02
C PRO A 86 -4.79 17.74 -8.36
N LYS A 87 -3.93 18.20 -9.27
CA LYS A 87 -4.32 18.60 -10.62
C LYS A 87 -4.79 17.40 -11.46
N GLY A 88 -4.09 16.26 -11.36
CA GLY A 88 -4.46 15.01 -12.03
C GLY A 88 -5.81 14.48 -11.54
N ALA A 89 -6.01 14.44 -10.21
CA ALA A 89 -7.29 14.06 -9.61
C ALA A 89 -8.44 14.97 -10.07
N ALA A 90 -8.23 16.29 -10.13
CA ALA A 90 -9.24 17.23 -10.60
C ALA A 90 -9.59 17.05 -12.09
N ALA A 91 -8.59 16.82 -12.94
CA ALA A 91 -8.81 16.55 -14.37
C ALA A 91 -9.60 15.24 -14.56
N LEU A 92 -9.13 14.17 -13.92
CA LEU A 92 -9.76 12.85 -14.03
C LEU A 92 -11.20 12.84 -13.51
N THR A 93 -11.49 13.60 -12.44
CA THR A 93 -12.85 13.76 -11.93
C THR A 93 -13.76 14.36 -13.00
N ARG A 94 -13.31 15.38 -13.74
CA ARG A 94 -14.09 16.00 -14.82
C ARG A 94 -14.29 15.02 -15.96
N ASP A 95 -13.22 14.34 -16.38
CA ASP A 95 -13.30 13.35 -17.46
C ASP A 95 -14.29 12.22 -17.13
N LEU A 96 -14.31 11.74 -15.88
CA LEU A 96 -15.27 10.74 -15.42
C LEU A 96 -16.70 11.31 -15.30
N ALA A 97 -16.86 12.53 -14.80
CA ALA A 97 -18.17 13.19 -14.76
C ALA A 97 -18.77 13.33 -16.17
N ASP A 98 -17.95 13.70 -17.16
CA ASP A 98 -18.36 13.83 -18.57
C ASP A 98 -18.75 12.48 -19.19
N LYS A 99 -18.27 11.36 -18.64
CA LYS A 99 -18.68 10.00 -19.01
C LYS A 99 -19.90 9.49 -18.22
N GLY A 100 -20.44 10.28 -17.30
CA GLY A 100 -21.65 9.97 -16.55
C GLY A 100 -21.42 9.22 -15.24
N TYR A 101 -20.19 9.12 -14.74
CA TYR A 101 -19.95 8.53 -13.42
C TYR A 101 -20.39 9.48 -12.29
N ALA A 102 -20.95 8.92 -11.22
CA ALA A 102 -21.18 9.65 -9.99
C ALA A 102 -19.84 9.83 -9.27
N VAL A 103 -19.27 11.04 -9.30
CA VAL A 103 -17.92 11.31 -8.78
C VAL A 103 -17.90 12.29 -7.61
N SER A 104 -16.89 12.17 -6.76
CA SER A 104 -16.61 13.16 -5.71
C SER A 104 -15.11 13.26 -5.42
N MET A 105 -14.61 14.47 -5.17
CA MET A 105 -13.24 14.71 -4.71
C MET A 105 -13.12 14.90 -3.20
N SER A 106 -14.25 14.94 -2.48
CA SER A 106 -14.23 15.21 -1.04
C SER A 106 -13.74 14.00 -0.27
N ARG A 107 -12.82 14.24 0.68
CA ARG A 107 -12.28 13.20 1.58
C ARG A 107 -13.30 12.73 2.62
N ASP A 108 -14.25 13.59 2.97
CA ASP A 108 -15.22 13.33 4.03
C ASP A 108 -16.47 12.58 3.53
N VAL A 109 -16.53 12.31 2.23
CA VAL A 109 -17.63 11.56 1.65
C VAL A 109 -17.51 10.10 2.07
N ARG A 110 -18.62 9.58 2.62
CA ARG A 110 -18.74 8.16 2.95
C ARG A 110 -18.82 7.33 1.67
N PRO A 111 -18.16 6.16 1.62
CA PRO A 111 -18.32 5.22 0.53
C PRO A 111 -19.81 4.90 0.30
N ALA A 112 -20.27 5.05 -0.94
CA ALA A 112 -21.66 4.83 -1.32
C ALA A 112 -21.73 4.02 -2.62
N LYS A 113 -22.80 3.25 -2.78
CA LYS A 113 -23.02 2.38 -3.94
C LYS A 113 -22.88 3.17 -5.25
N GLY A 114 -21.95 2.74 -6.12
CA GLY A 114 -21.74 3.35 -7.44
C GLY A 114 -21.04 4.71 -7.43
N LEU A 115 -20.63 5.21 -6.26
CA LEU A 115 -19.84 6.42 -6.15
C LEU A 115 -18.37 6.12 -6.45
N VAL A 116 -17.76 6.98 -7.27
CA VAL A 116 -16.32 6.99 -7.54
C VAL A 116 -15.70 8.22 -6.86
N GLN A 117 -15.04 8.01 -5.72
CA GLN A 117 -14.30 9.05 -5.02
C GLN A 117 -12.91 9.18 -5.64
N VAL A 118 -12.52 10.37 -6.11
CA VAL A 118 -11.23 10.61 -6.74
C VAL A 118 -10.35 11.46 -5.82
N LEU A 119 -9.24 10.90 -5.35
CA LEU A 119 -8.35 11.54 -4.38
C LEU A 119 -6.94 11.73 -4.97
N PRO A 120 -6.21 12.78 -4.56
CA PRO A 120 -4.78 12.86 -4.82
C PRO A 120 -4.01 11.84 -3.96
N GLY A 121 -2.88 11.38 -4.49
CA GLY A 121 -1.97 10.45 -3.85
C GLY A 121 -1.74 9.20 -4.68
N HIS A 122 -0.97 8.28 -4.11
CA HIS A 122 -0.72 6.95 -4.64
C HIS A 122 -0.71 5.95 -3.49
N LEU A 123 -1.19 4.75 -3.77
CA LEU A 123 -0.92 3.56 -2.97
C LEU A 123 0.04 2.64 -3.73
N THR A 124 0.60 1.65 -3.03
CA THR A 124 1.48 0.65 -3.64
C THR A 124 0.74 -0.21 -4.66
N ALA A 125 -0.51 -0.54 -4.39
CA ALA A 125 -1.39 -1.30 -5.27
C ALA A 125 -2.86 -0.92 -5.02
N GLY A 126 -3.73 -1.26 -5.97
CA GLY A 126 -5.16 -1.29 -5.73
C GLY A 126 -5.59 -2.53 -4.96
N CYS A 127 -6.84 -2.58 -4.54
CA CYS A 127 -7.45 -3.76 -3.95
C CYS A 127 -8.98 -3.73 -4.02
N THR A 128 -9.61 -4.87 -3.81
CA THR A 128 -11.06 -4.98 -3.62
C THR A 128 -11.36 -5.67 -2.30
N PHE A 129 -12.43 -5.22 -1.65
CA PHE A 129 -12.97 -5.79 -0.42
C PHE A 129 -14.41 -6.25 -0.69
N PRO A 130 -14.62 -7.47 -1.18
CA PRO A 130 -15.96 -7.93 -1.59
C PRO A 130 -16.98 -7.90 -0.46
N PHE A 131 -16.57 -8.21 0.77
CA PHE A 131 -17.45 -8.16 1.95
C PHE A 131 -18.07 -6.79 2.19
N ALA A 132 -17.39 -5.71 1.80
CA ALA A 132 -17.84 -4.34 1.96
C ALA A 132 -18.37 -3.71 0.66
N ARG A 133 -18.24 -4.39 -0.48
CA ARG A 133 -18.40 -3.81 -1.83
C ARG A 133 -17.60 -2.52 -1.99
N VAL A 134 -16.35 -2.54 -1.55
CA VAL A 134 -15.43 -1.42 -1.70
C VAL A 134 -14.29 -1.83 -2.63
N ALA A 135 -13.91 -0.94 -3.52
CA ALA A 135 -12.73 -1.09 -4.36
C ALA A 135 -11.84 0.15 -4.23
N VAL A 136 -10.54 -0.07 -4.28
CA VAL A 136 -9.53 0.97 -4.31
C VAL A 136 -8.70 0.77 -5.56
N ILE A 137 -8.66 1.78 -6.42
CA ILE A 137 -7.80 1.82 -7.59
C ILE A 137 -6.73 2.87 -7.33
N SER A 138 -5.48 2.56 -7.63
CA SER A 138 -4.40 3.51 -7.53
C SER A 138 -3.72 3.66 -8.89
N SER A 139 -3.46 4.90 -9.28
CA SER A 139 -2.58 5.18 -10.42
C SER A 139 -1.15 4.82 -10.05
N ARG A 140 -0.39 4.41 -11.06
CA ARG A 140 1.04 4.15 -10.89
C ARG A 140 1.78 5.43 -10.51
N ARG A 141 2.69 5.33 -9.55
CA ARG A 141 3.62 6.42 -9.24
C ARG A 141 4.78 6.39 -10.23
N HIS A 142 4.85 7.38 -11.11
CA HIS A 142 6.01 7.57 -11.99
C HIS A 142 7.26 7.87 -11.14
N GLY A 143 8.36 7.13 -11.39
CA GLY A 143 9.67 7.38 -10.77
C GLY A 143 10.07 6.52 -9.56
N LEU A 144 9.21 5.65 -9.00
CA LEU A 144 9.63 4.67 -7.96
C LEU A 144 9.79 3.24 -8.49
N ASP A 145 8.85 2.79 -9.34
CA ASP A 145 8.96 1.48 -10.00
C ASP A 145 10.13 1.44 -11.00
N ASP A 146 10.45 2.61 -11.57
CA ASP A 146 11.57 2.77 -12.50
C ASP A 146 12.91 2.63 -11.78
N GLU A 147 13.05 3.02 -10.51
CA GLU A 147 14.30 2.79 -9.76
C GLU A 147 14.54 1.30 -9.50
N ALA A 148 13.49 0.52 -9.20
CA ALA A 148 13.63 -0.93 -9.03
C ALA A 148 13.95 -1.64 -10.36
N ALA A 149 13.36 -1.18 -11.47
CA ALA A 149 13.64 -1.69 -12.81
C ALA A 149 15.01 -1.24 -13.36
N GLU A 150 15.42 0.00 -13.09
CA GLU A 150 16.75 0.53 -13.43
C GLU A 150 17.84 -0.11 -12.58
N ASN A 151 17.62 -0.34 -11.28
CA ASN A 151 18.58 -1.05 -10.42
C ASN A 151 18.81 -2.50 -10.89
N LYS A 152 17.79 -3.16 -11.48
CA LYS A 152 17.97 -4.45 -12.16
C LYS A 152 18.76 -4.33 -13.47
N LYS A 153 18.62 -3.23 -14.21
CA LYS A 153 19.37 -2.98 -15.47
C LYS A 153 20.80 -2.47 -15.25
N ARG A 154 21.10 -1.82 -14.12
CA ARG A 154 22.41 -1.19 -13.84
C ARG A 154 23.49 -2.15 -13.31
N LYS A 155 23.18 -3.40 -12.97
CA LYS A 155 24.19 -4.42 -12.58
C LYS A 155 24.81 -5.17 -13.77
N LYS A 156 25.30 -4.45 -14.77
CA LYS A 156 26.40 -4.96 -15.62
C LYS A 156 27.62 -4.09 -15.33
N ASN A 157 28.40 -4.51 -14.32
CA ASN A 157 29.72 -3.95 -14.11
C ASN A 157 30.54 -4.16 -15.39
N LYS A 158 30.91 -3.07 -16.06
CA LYS A 158 31.75 -3.09 -17.27
C LYS A 158 33.17 -3.64 -17.03
N ASN A 159 33.56 -3.87 -15.77
CA ASN A 159 34.89 -4.33 -15.36
C ASN A 159 34.90 -5.67 -14.63
N ALA A 160 33.83 -6.47 -14.70
CA ALA A 160 33.91 -7.84 -14.19
C ALA A 160 34.64 -8.71 -15.22
N LEU A 161 35.88 -9.11 -14.91
CA LEU A 161 36.59 -10.19 -15.62
C LEU A 161 35.62 -11.37 -15.74
N SER A 162 35.22 -11.69 -16.97
CA SER A 162 34.15 -12.66 -17.21
C SER A 162 34.65 -14.10 -17.30
N SER A 163 35.98 -14.29 -17.39
CA SER A 163 36.63 -15.59 -17.38
C SER A 163 38.04 -15.50 -16.78
N LEU A 164 38.49 -16.58 -16.16
CA LEU A 164 39.86 -16.74 -15.64
C LEU A 164 40.94 -16.66 -16.73
N SER A 165 40.54 -16.83 -18.00
CA SER A 165 41.41 -16.67 -19.18
C SER A 165 41.84 -15.23 -19.44
N ASP A 166 41.14 -14.26 -18.83
CA ASP A 166 41.40 -12.83 -19.03
C ASP A 166 42.50 -12.29 -18.10
N ILE A 167 43.04 -13.13 -17.20
CA ILE A 167 44.07 -12.78 -16.22
C ILE A 167 45.46 -13.12 -16.78
N LYS A 168 46.38 -12.15 -16.76
CA LYS A 168 47.77 -12.33 -17.18
C LYS A 168 48.71 -12.41 -15.98
N PRO A 169 49.87 -13.11 -16.09
CA PRO A 169 50.88 -13.11 -15.04
C PRO A 169 51.33 -11.68 -14.73
N GLY A 170 51.05 -11.22 -13.50
CA GLY A 170 51.32 -9.85 -13.05
C GLY A 170 50.07 -9.04 -12.68
N ASP A 171 48.87 -9.52 -13.01
CA ASP A 171 47.63 -8.91 -12.55
C ASP A 171 47.42 -9.16 -11.05
N TYR A 172 47.08 -8.12 -10.29
CA TYR A 172 46.66 -8.25 -8.89
C TYR A 172 45.17 -8.63 -8.84
N VAL A 173 44.90 -9.77 -8.21
CA VAL A 173 43.56 -10.31 -7.98
C VAL A 173 43.17 -10.10 -6.52
#